data_AF-A0A1V6S2V1-F1
#
_entry.id   AF-A0A1V6S2V1-F1
#
_cell.length_a   1.000
_cell.length_b   1.000
_cell.length_c   1.000
_cell.angle_alpha   90.00
_cell.angle_beta   90.00
_cell.angle_gamma   90.00
#
_symmetry.space_group_name_H-M   'P 1'
#
loop_
_entity.id
_entity.type
_entity.pdbx_description
1 polymer ?
#
loop_
_entity_poly.entity_id
_entity_poly.type
_entity_poly.pdbx_seq_one_letter_code
_entity_poly.pdbx_strand_id
1 'polypeptide(L)'
;MSYLQAPPTYEESTQNAMKRFTNEVLNVKVPAELLEPLLSDKLSIDEKQKLIEQAPDIVFTGDGGIGITTPDLEDRLENANYDELAQMVAYRYHLLTAASNRDWCKELIELDITLRWILQRRIWFEQKKNHIPPSDLHQLEANEKQIKSLNSRYWDTHREQWIKSDNICSKTARRAIRRQKKHADWYLSAVLREDCAKRGGCCGRKCGCRERSRITGGNIDGVRDQDHCTTACGCCLEVHGIDGEDLEMKDVDEIHFTTTDDHHTLRLLKGYIFYLNGMECKSTQTRSFAYTEHIARSS
;
A
#
# COMPACT_ATOMS: atom_id res chain seq x y z
N MET A 1 6.64 -59.84 -8.85
CA MET A 1 7.49 -58.68 -9.17
C MET A 1 6.77 -57.44 -8.68
N SER A 2 7.17 -56.95 -7.50
CA SER A 2 6.66 -55.68 -6.97
C SER A 2 7.38 -54.56 -7.73
N TYR A 3 6.67 -53.81 -8.56
CA TYR A 3 7.19 -52.61 -9.18
C TYR A 3 7.34 -51.56 -8.08
N LEU A 4 8.57 -51.32 -7.64
CA LEU A 4 8.90 -50.17 -6.79
C LEU A 4 8.65 -48.92 -7.64
N GLN A 5 7.57 -48.20 -7.34
CA GLN A 5 7.37 -46.86 -7.89
C GLN A 5 8.53 -45.97 -7.42
N ALA A 6 9.13 -45.27 -8.38
CA ALA A 6 10.12 -44.26 -8.06
C ALA A 6 9.48 -43.20 -7.14
N PRO A 7 10.21 -42.70 -6.12
CA PRO A 7 9.70 -41.63 -5.27
C PRO A 7 9.37 -40.40 -6.12
N PRO A 8 8.32 -39.65 -5.76
CA PRO A 8 7.90 -38.48 -6.53
C PRO A 8 9.02 -37.44 -6.59
N THR A 9 9.08 -36.70 -7.71
CA THR A 9 9.99 -35.55 -7.81
C THR A 9 9.57 -34.43 -6.86
N TYR A 10 10.44 -33.45 -6.66
CA TYR A 10 10.12 -32.25 -5.86
C TYR A 10 8.88 -31.53 -6.43
N GLU A 11 8.82 -31.35 -7.75
CA GLU A 11 7.69 -30.71 -8.43
C GLU A 11 6.39 -31.51 -8.26
N GLU A 12 6.46 -32.84 -8.39
CA GLU A 12 5.30 -33.71 -8.17
C GLU A 12 4.83 -33.67 -6.71
N SER A 13 5.76 -33.62 -5.76
CA SER A 13 5.46 -33.47 -4.33
C SER A 13 4.76 -32.16 -4.03
N THR A 14 5.23 -31.03 -4.59
CA THR A 14 4.61 -29.71 -4.42
C THR A 14 3.22 -29.63 -5.07
N GLN A 15 3.06 -30.14 -6.30
CA GLN A 15 1.76 -30.17 -6.97
C GLN A 15 0.73 -31.03 -6.22
N ASN A 16 1.16 -32.19 -5.72
CA ASN A 16 0.31 -33.06 -4.90
C ASN A 16 -0.08 -32.38 -3.58
N ALA A 17 0.86 -31.68 -2.94
CA ALA A 17 0.58 -30.91 -1.73
C ALA A 17 -0.43 -29.79 -1.99
N MET A 18 -0.23 -28.98 -3.03
CA MET A 18 -1.15 -27.89 -3.39
C MET A 18 -2.55 -28.41 -3.69
N LYS A 19 -2.68 -29.47 -4.50
CA LYS A 19 -3.99 -30.07 -4.81
C LYS A 19 -4.70 -30.59 -3.54
N ARG A 20 -3.94 -31.24 -2.64
CA ARG A 20 -4.47 -31.70 -1.35
C ARG A 20 -4.98 -30.52 -0.53
N PHE A 21 -4.14 -29.52 -0.32
CA PHE A 21 -4.47 -28.36 0.50
C PHE A 21 -5.60 -27.52 -0.06
N THR A 22 -5.69 -27.33 -1.38
CA THR A 22 -6.84 -26.67 -2.00
C THR A 22 -8.15 -27.38 -1.65
N ASN A 23 -8.19 -28.71 -1.75
CA ASN A 23 -9.42 -29.47 -1.43
C ASN A 23 -9.78 -29.38 0.06
N GLU A 24 -8.78 -29.36 0.94
CA GLU A 24 -8.98 -29.19 2.39
C GLU A 24 -9.53 -27.79 2.69
N VAL A 25 -8.88 -26.74 2.17
CA VAL A 25 -9.22 -25.33 2.40
C VAL A 25 -10.63 -24.97 1.93
N LEU A 26 -11.13 -25.57 0.85
CA LEU A 26 -12.49 -25.29 0.37
C LEU A 26 -13.59 -25.69 1.37
N ASN A 27 -13.28 -26.57 2.32
CA ASN A 27 -14.24 -27.09 3.28
C ASN A 27 -13.98 -26.64 4.73
N VAL A 28 -12.95 -25.79 4.95
CA VAL A 28 -12.61 -25.34 6.30
C VAL A 28 -13.70 -24.46 6.88
N LYS A 29 -13.87 -24.56 8.19
CA LYS A 29 -14.90 -23.82 8.95
C LYS A 29 -14.32 -22.91 10.01
N VAL A 30 -13.07 -23.15 10.41
CA VAL A 30 -12.41 -22.40 11.49
C VAL A 30 -10.99 -21.99 11.10
N PRO A 31 -10.49 -20.83 11.59
CA PRO A 31 -9.13 -20.34 11.28
C PRO A 31 -8.02 -21.36 11.55
N ALA A 32 -8.17 -22.19 12.59
CA ALA A 32 -7.18 -23.18 12.99
C ALA A 32 -6.83 -24.16 11.87
N GLU A 33 -7.79 -24.51 11.01
CA GLU A 33 -7.61 -25.47 9.93
C GLU A 33 -6.75 -24.91 8.78
N LEU A 34 -6.55 -23.60 8.72
CA LEU A 34 -5.63 -22.97 7.77
C LEU A 34 -4.16 -23.03 8.22
N LEU A 35 -3.86 -23.39 9.47
CA LEU A 35 -2.49 -23.30 9.97
C LEU A 35 -1.53 -24.29 9.32
N GLU A 36 -1.93 -25.55 9.20
CA GLU A 36 -1.08 -26.57 8.58
C GLU A 36 -0.75 -26.20 7.12
N PRO A 37 -1.71 -25.85 6.25
CA PRO A 37 -1.38 -25.48 4.88
C PRO A 37 -0.55 -24.20 4.79
N LEU A 38 -0.85 -23.17 5.61
CA LEU A 38 -0.14 -21.89 5.54
C LEU A 38 1.26 -21.94 6.17
N LEU A 39 1.51 -22.84 7.12
CA LEU A 39 2.83 -23.04 7.72
C LEU A 39 3.64 -24.15 7.03
N SER A 40 3.05 -24.85 6.06
CA SER A 40 3.74 -25.90 5.30
C SER A 40 5.00 -25.36 4.60
N ASP A 41 6.09 -26.09 4.66
CA ASP A 41 7.33 -25.86 3.91
C ASP A 41 7.22 -26.32 2.44
N LYS A 42 6.16 -27.05 2.10
CA LYS A 42 5.92 -27.60 0.76
C LYS A 42 5.27 -26.61 -0.21
N LEU A 43 4.74 -25.50 0.30
CA LEU A 43 4.06 -24.49 -0.52
C LEU A 43 4.90 -23.22 -0.61
N SER A 44 4.93 -22.65 -1.81
CA SER A 44 5.41 -21.28 -2.02
C SER A 44 4.48 -20.26 -1.35
N ILE A 45 4.97 -19.02 -1.19
CA ILE A 45 4.14 -17.92 -0.69
C ILE A 45 2.93 -17.71 -1.59
N ASP A 46 3.12 -17.63 -2.91
CA ASP A 46 2.03 -17.45 -3.89
C ASP A 46 0.93 -18.53 -3.78
N GLU A 47 1.30 -19.78 -3.49
CA GLU A 47 0.34 -20.86 -3.26
C GLU A 47 -0.44 -20.66 -1.96
N LYS A 48 0.24 -20.27 -0.87
CA LYS A 48 -0.41 -19.96 0.41
C LYS A 48 -1.36 -18.76 0.28
N GLN A 49 -1.01 -17.76 -0.51
CA GLN A 49 -1.88 -16.62 -0.81
C GLN A 49 -3.18 -17.08 -1.48
N LYS A 50 -3.08 -17.96 -2.49
CA LYS A 50 -4.26 -18.53 -3.17
C LYS A 50 -5.15 -19.32 -2.20
N LEU A 51 -4.56 -20.03 -1.23
CA LEU A 51 -5.34 -20.71 -0.21
C LEU A 51 -6.13 -19.72 0.66
N ILE A 52 -5.53 -18.60 1.08
CA ILE A 52 -6.27 -17.54 1.81
C ILE A 52 -7.39 -16.95 0.96
N GLU A 53 -7.16 -16.73 -0.34
CA GLU A 53 -8.17 -16.19 -1.25
C GLU A 53 -9.36 -17.13 -1.46
N GLN A 54 -9.09 -18.44 -1.56
CA GLN A 54 -10.08 -19.49 -1.80
C GLN A 54 -10.80 -19.95 -0.53
N ALA A 55 -10.25 -19.63 0.66
CA ALA A 55 -10.88 -20.00 1.92
C ALA A 55 -12.28 -19.35 2.05
N PRO A 56 -13.28 -20.10 2.53
CA PRO A 56 -14.62 -19.58 2.79
C PRO A 56 -14.64 -18.40 3.76
N ASP A 57 -15.50 -17.40 3.52
CA ASP A 57 -15.59 -16.20 4.37
C ASP A 57 -15.90 -16.50 5.84
N ILE A 58 -16.64 -17.58 6.11
CA ILE A 58 -16.98 -18.03 7.47
C ILE A 58 -15.73 -18.29 8.34
N VAL A 59 -14.62 -18.67 7.69
CA VAL A 59 -13.34 -18.89 8.37
C VAL A 59 -12.81 -17.59 8.96
N PHE A 60 -13.06 -16.45 8.31
CA PHE A 60 -12.55 -15.17 8.74
C PHE A 60 -13.54 -14.40 9.63
N THR A 61 -14.85 -14.65 9.51
CA THR A 61 -15.89 -13.99 10.34
C THR A 61 -16.25 -14.76 11.60
N GLY A 62 -15.87 -16.03 11.69
CA GLY A 62 -16.27 -16.89 12.79
C GLY A 62 -15.55 -16.56 14.10
N ASP A 63 -16.28 -16.00 15.05
CA ASP A 63 -15.95 -16.03 16.49
C ASP A 63 -16.30 -17.41 17.11
N GLY A 64 -16.56 -18.41 16.26
CA GLY A 64 -17.37 -19.60 16.51
C GLY A 64 -16.76 -20.63 17.44
N GLY A 65 -16.60 -20.28 18.72
CA GLY A 65 -16.33 -21.21 19.81
C GLY A 65 -14.88 -21.26 20.30
N ILE A 66 -14.66 -22.09 21.33
CA ILE A 66 -13.38 -22.30 22.02
C ILE A 66 -12.31 -22.73 21.00
N GLY A 67 -11.43 -21.81 20.60
CA GLY A 67 -10.44 -22.10 19.55
C GLY A 67 -9.62 -20.88 19.10
N ILE A 68 -8.87 -21.09 18.02
CA ILE A 68 -8.02 -20.08 17.37
C ILE A 68 -8.91 -19.13 16.57
N THR A 69 -8.86 -17.84 16.90
CA THR A 69 -9.57 -16.78 16.19
C THR A 69 -8.79 -16.32 14.96
N THR A 70 -9.42 -15.57 14.05
CA THR A 70 -8.71 -14.96 12.91
C THR A 70 -7.53 -14.06 13.35
N PRO A 71 -7.67 -13.21 14.40
CA PRO A 71 -6.52 -12.52 14.99
C PRO A 71 -5.40 -13.42 15.51
N ASP A 72 -5.72 -14.63 16.01
CA ASP A 72 -4.70 -15.59 16.46
C ASP A 72 -4.00 -16.28 15.28
N LEU A 73 -4.72 -16.54 14.18
CA LEU A 73 -4.11 -17.00 12.92
C LEU A 73 -3.13 -15.95 12.39
N GLU A 74 -3.53 -14.67 12.38
CA GLU A 74 -2.65 -13.55 12.03
C GLU A 74 -1.36 -13.56 12.90
N ASP A 75 -1.50 -13.65 14.23
CA ASP A 75 -0.37 -13.67 15.17
C ASP A 75 0.59 -14.83 14.90
N ARG A 76 0.05 -16.02 14.60
CA ARG A 76 0.88 -17.20 14.31
C ARG A 76 1.65 -17.07 13.01
N LEU A 77 1.04 -16.48 11.98
CA LEU A 77 1.72 -16.20 10.72
C LEU A 77 2.83 -15.16 10.91
N GLU A 78 2.56 -14.08 11.65
CA GLU A 78 3.58 -13.07 11.97
C GLU A 78 4.75 -13.67 12.77
N ASN A 79 4.47 -14.45 13.82
CA ASN A 79 5.51 -15.10 14.63
C ASN A 79 6.33 -16.13 13.83
N ALA A 80 5.77 -16.67 12.75
CA ALA A 80 6.45 -17.56 11.82
C ALA A 80 7.17 -16.81 10.68
N ASN A 81 7.26 -15.47 10.73
CA ASN A 81 7.85 -14.59 9.71
C ASN A 81 7.11 -14.61 8.36
N TYR A 82 5.80 -14.88 8.37
CA TYR A 82 4.93 -14.77 7.19
C TYR A 82 4.11 -13.47 7.22
N ASP A 83 4.79 -12.32 7.28
CA ASP A 83 4.19 -10.98 7.40
C ASP A 83 3.15 -10.67 6.32
N GLU A 84 3.42 -11.07 5.07
CA GLU A 84 2.52 -10.85 3.94
C GLU A 84 1.22 -11.67 4.08
N LEU A 85 1.33 -12.94 4.50
CA LEU A 85 0.16 -13.79 4.74
C LEU A 85 -0.65 -13.27 5.93
N ALA A 86 0.02 -12.80 6.98
CA ALA A 86 -0.64 -12.15 8.13
C ALA A 86 -1.43 -10.91 7.68
N GLN A 87 -0.88 -10.06 6.81
CA GLN A 87 -1.61 -8.94 6.22
C GLN A 87 -2.81 -9.37 5.38
N MET A 88 -2.70 -10.45 4.60
CA MET A 88 -3.82 -10.95 3.81
C MET A 88 -4.96 -11.45 4.69
N VAL A 89 -4.65 -12.18 5.76
CA VAL A 89 -5.64 -12.61 6.77
C VAL A 89 -6.28 -11.40 7.44
N ALA A 90 -5.49 -10.40 7.84
CA ALA A 90 -6.01 -9.16 8.43
C ALA A 90 -6.91 -8.37 7.47
N TYR A 91 -6.55 -8.33 6.18
CA TYR A 91 -7.35 -7.69 5.13
C TYR A 91 -8.68 -8.42 4.92
N ARG A 92 -8.68 -9.75 4.77
CA ARG A 92 -9.91 -10.55 4.66
C ARG A 92 -10.81 -10.37 5.87
N TYR A 93 -10.23 -10.47 7.07
CA TYR A 93 -10.93 -10.20 8.32
C TYR A 93 -11.58 -8.81 8.33
N HIS A 94 -10.82 -7.78 7.97
CA HIS A 94 -11.31 -6.40 7.92
C HIS A 94 -12.47 -6.23 6.94
N LEU A 95 -12.37 -6.76 5.72
CA LEU A 95 -13.44 -6.65 4.73
C LEU A 95 -14.76 -7.24 5.25
N LEU A 96 -14.69 -8.37 5.96
CA LEU A 96 -15.86 -9.11 6.38
C LEU A 96 -16.44 -8.63 7.72
N THR A 97 -15.63 -8.03 8.59
CA THR A 97 -16.05 -7.63 9.95
C THR A 97 -16.17 -6.13 10.15
N ALA A 98 -15.47 -5.33 9.35
CA ALA A 98 -15.40 -3.87 9.50
C ALA A 98 -16.11 -3.12 8.36
N ALA A 99 -16.96 -3.80 7.58
CA ALA A 99 -17.66 -3.23 6.43
C ALA A 99 -18.50 -1.98 6.76
N SER A 100 -18.92 -1.79 8.02
CA SER A 100 -19.76 -0.65 8.42
C SER A 100 -19.00 0.60 8.87
N ASN A 101 -17.70 0.55 9.16
CA ASN A 101 -16.93 1.73 9.55
C ASN A 101 -15.50 1.70 8.99
N ARG A 102 -15.34 2.36 7.84
CA ARG A 102 -14.07 2.58 7.15
C ARG A 102 -13.62 4.05 7.19
N ASP A 103 -14.31 4.88 7.97
CA ASP A 103 -14.02 6.31 8.05
C ASP A 103 -12.60 6.54 8.57
N TRP A 104 -12.17 5.74 9.56
CA TRP A 104 -10.81 5.80 10.05
C TRP A 104 -9.77 5.45 8.96
N CYS A 105 -10.08 4.53 8.03
CA CYS A 105 -9.19 4.20 6.92
C CYS A 105 -9.03 5.43 6.01
N LYS A 106 -10.16 6.05 5.67
CA LYS A 106 -10.20 7.26 4.85
C LYS A 106 -9.38 8.37 5.51
N GLU A 107 -9.67 8.69 6.77
CA GLU A 107 -8.95 9.72 7.53
C GLU A 107 -7.43 9.48 7.54
N LEU A 108 -6.98 8.25 7.75
CA LEU A 108 -5.54 7.95 7.73
C LEU A 108 -4.91 8.12 6.35
N ILE A 109 -5.61 7.74 5.28
CA ILE A 109 -5.17 7.93 3.89
C ILE A 109 -5.08 9.42 3.56
N GLU A 110 -6.07 10.21 3.97
CA GLU A 110 -6.09 11.66 3.79
C GLU A 110 -4.94 12.35 4.53
N LEU A 111 -4.67 11.93 5.77
CA LEU A 111 -3.54 12.44 6.56
C LEU A 111 -2.20 12.07 5.91
N ASP A 112 -2.06 10.85 5.39
CA ASP A 112 -0.86 10.44 4.65
C ASP A 112 -0.64 11.29 3.38
N ILE A 113 -1.69 11.49 2.57
CA ILE A 113 -1.65 12.35 1.38
C ILE A 113 -1.32 13.79 1.76
N THR A 114 -1.90 14.31 2.84
CA THR A 114 -1.65 15.66 3.36
C THR A 114 -0.18 15.83 3.77
N LEU A 115 0.39 14.87 4.50
CA LEU A 115 1.81 14.90 4.89
C LEU A 115 2.73 14.96 3.67
N ARG A 116 2.46 14.14 2.66
CA ARG A 116 3.23 14.13 1.40
C ARG A 116 3.08 15.44 0.64
N TRP A 117 1.88 15.99 0.59
CA TRP A 117 1.63 17.28 -0.04
C TRP A 117 2.43 18.39 0.64
N ILE A 118 2.39 18.47 1.97
CA ILE A 118 3.13 19.47 2.75
C ILE A 118 4.62 19.37 2.48
N LEU A 119 5.18 18.16 2.50
CA LEU A 119 6.60 17.93 2.23
C LEU A 119 6.99 18.36 0.81
N GLN A 120 6.22 17.95 -0.19
CA GLN A 120 6.50 18.28 -1.59
C GLN A 120 6.36 19.78 -1.84
N ARG A 121 5.38 20.42 -1.21
CA ARG A 121 5.19 21.86 -1.24
C ARG A 121 6.37 22.61 -0.62
N ARG A 122 6.86 22.14 0.53
CA ARG A 122 8.03 22.73 1.17
C ARG A 122 9.27 22.63 0.29
N ILE A 123 9.52 21.47 -0.31
CA ILE A 123 10.66 21.26 -1.21
C ILE A 123 10.58 22.20 -2.40
N TRP A 124 9.39 22.40 -2.96
CA TRP A 124 9.19 23.38 -4.02
C TRP A 124 9.59 24.79 -3.58
N PHE A 125 9.19 25.24 -2.39
CA PHE A 125 9.61 26.55 -1.85
C PHE A 125 11.11 26.62 -1.54
N GLU A 126 11.74 25.53 -1.10
CA GLU A 126 13.20 25.46 -0.90
C GLU A 126 13.94 25.60 -2.24
N GLN A 127 13.45 24.94 -3.29
CA GLN A 127 14.00 25.06 -4.64
C GLN A 127 13.78 26.46 -5.21
N LYS A 128 12.58 27.03 -5.02
CA LYS A 128 12.28 28.42 -5.41
C LYS A 128 13.22 29.41 -4.73
N LYS A 129 13.50 29.24 -3.43
CA LYS A 129 14.42 30.10 -2.66
C LYS A 129 15.76 30.29 -3.37
N ASN A 130 16.30 29.22 -3.95
CA ASN A 130 17.59 29.24 -4.65
C ASN A 130 17.59 30.09 -5.93
N HIS A 131 16.42 30.43 -6.45
CA HIS A 131 16.25 31.26 -7.65
C HIS A 131 15.89 32.71 -7.30
N ILE A 132 15.59 33.02 -6.04
CA ILE A 132 15.31 34.39 -5.60
C ILE A 132 16.64 35.13 -5.44
N PRO A 133 16.83 36.31 -6.08
CA PRO A 133 18.03 37.10 -5.90
C PRO A 133 18.24 37.46 -4.42
N PRO A 134 19.48 37.40 -3.88
CA PRO A 134 19.76 37.77 -2.49
C PRO A 134 19.35 39.20 -2.12
N SER A 135 19.26 40.08 -3.13
CA SER A 135 18.80 41.46 -2.97
C SER A 135 17.29 41.61 -2.76
N ASP A 136 16.50 40.60 -3.14
CA ASP A 136 15.04 40.62 -2.97
C ASP A 136 14.66 40.04 -1.59
N LEU A 137 14.96 40.82 -0.55
CA LEU A 137 14.72 40.44 0.84
C LEU A 137 13.24 40.16 1.11
N HIS A 138 12.33 40.91 0.47
CA HIS A 138 10.89 40.73 0.66
C HIS A 138 10.42 39.35 0.15
N GLN A 139 10.86 38.94 -1.05
CA GLN A 139 10.53 37.61 -1.57
C GLN A 139 11.16 36.50 -0.73
N LEU A 140 12.40 36.68 -0.26
CA LEU A 140 13.06 35.72 0.63
C LEU A 140 12.30 35.54 1.95
N GLU A 141 11.90 36.65 2.60
CA GLU A 141 11.13 36.64 3.84
C GLU A 141 9.76 35.98 3.65
N ALA A 142 9.05 36.30 2.55
CA ALA A 142 7.79 35.66 2.21
C ALA A 142 7.94 34.14 2.03
N ASN A 143 8.99 33.72 1.32
CA ASN A 143 9.29 32.30 1.09
C ASN A 143 9.63 31.56 2.39
N GLU A 144 10.42 32.18 3.28
CA GLU A 144 10.73 31.62 4.60
C GLU A 144 9.49 31.49 5.49
N LYS A 145 8.57 32.46 5.41
CA LYS A 145 7.29 32.39 6.12
C LYS A 145 6.45 31.20 5.66
N GLN A 146 6.43 30.92 4.35
CA GLN A 146 5.74 29.74 3.80
C GLN A 146 6.36 28.43 4.29
N ILE A 147 7.70 28.32 4.24
CA ILE A 147 8.41 27.13 4.75
C ILE A 147 8.13 26.91 6.24
N LYS A 148 8.17 27.95 7.06
CA LYS A 148 7.85 27.88 8.51
C LYS A 148 6.41 27.43 8.74
N SER A 149 5.45 27.98 8.00
CA SER A 149 4.04 27.60 8.08
C SER A 149 3.83 26.13 7.72
N LEU A 150 4.43 25.66 6.61
CA LEU A 150 4.37 24.26 6.20
C LEU A 150 5.00 23.32 7.23
N ASN A 151 6.12 23.70 7.85
CA ASN A 151 6.73 22.91 8.92
C ASN A 151 5.81 22.80 10.14
N SER A 152 5.14 23.88 10.56
CA SER A 152 4.16 23.82 11.65
C SER A 152 3.03 22.85 11.29
N ARG A 153 2.43 23.01 10.10
CA ARG A 153 1.34 22.17 9.63
C ARG A 153 1.75 20.70 9.52
N TYR A 154 2.97 20.42 9.07
CA TYR A 154 3.52 19.06 9.01
C TYR A 154 3.48 18.39 10.39
N TRP A 155 3.97 19.06 11.43
CA TRP A 155 4.01 18.51 12.78
C TRP A 155 2.62 18.32 13.39
N ASP A 156 1.71 19.24 13.14
CA ASP A 156 0.31 19.13 13.57
C ASP A 156 -0.37 17.93 12.91
N THR A 157 -0.27 17.80 11.59
CA THR A 157 -0.83 16.67 10.82
C THR A 157 -0.17 15.34 11.22
N HIS A 158 1.14 15.32 11.45
CA HIS A 158 1.85 14.10 11.87
C HIS A 158 1.39 13.63 13.24
N ARG A 159 1.19 14.57 14.19
CA ARG A 159 0.64 14.26 15.51
C ARG A 159 -0.79 13.75 15.42
N GLU A 160 -1.62 14.38 14.58
CA GLU A 160 -2.99 13.94 14.33
C GLU A 160 -3.01 12.51 13.77
N GLN A 161 -2.18 12.20 12.76
CA GLN A 161 -2.06 10.85 12.21
C GLN A 161 -1.66 9.83 13.30
N TRP A 162 -0.75 10.20 14.20
CA TRP A 162 -0.35 9.34 15.32
C TRP A 162 -1.52 9.08 16.28
N ILE A 163 -2.24 10.12 16.72
CA ILE A 163 -3.42 10.02 17.62
C ILE A 163 -4.50 9.14 16.98
N LYS A 164 -4.84 9.42 15.72
CA LYS A 164 -5.87 8.68 14.96
C LYS A 164 -5.48 7.21 14.81
N SER A 165 -4.22 6.92 14.49
CA SER A 165 -3.71 5.55 14.38
C SER A 165 -3.80 4.79 15.72
N ASP A 166 -3.52 5.45 16.84
CA ASP A 166 -3.53 4.80 18.16
C ASP A 166 -4.95 4.53 18.67
N ASN A 167 -5.90 5.41 18.33
CA ASN A 167 -7.32 5.32 18.70
C ASN A 167 -8.12 4.27 17.89
N ILE A 168 -7.50 3.56 16.94
CA ILE A 168 -8.20 2.50 16.19
C ILE A 168 -8.56 1.35 17.14
N CYS A 169 -9.87 1.10 17.30
CA CYS A 169 -10.37 0.04 18.17
C CYS A 169 -9.95 -1.37 17.70
N SER A 170 -9.87 -1.59 16.39
CA SER A 170 -9.51 -2.90 15.83
C SER A 170 -8.03 -3.22 16.07
N LYS A 171 -7.78 -4.34 16.77
CA LYS A 171 -6.42 -4.85 17.02
C LYS A 171 -5.72 -5.23 15.72
N THR A 172 -6.41 -5.93 14.82
CA THR A 172 -5.87 -6.38 13.52
C THR A 172 -5.54 -5.18 12.63
N ALA A 173 -6.41 -4.17 12.58
CA ALA A 173 -6.14 -2.93 11.84
C ALA A 173 -4.91 -2.17 12.37
N ARG A 174 -4.78 -2.02 13.69
CA ARG A 174 -3.58 -1.39 14.29
C ARG A 174 -2.30 -2.14 13.95
N ARG A 175 -2.34 -3.48 13.97
CA ARG A 175 -1.20 -4.30 13.56
C ARG A 175 -0.87 -4.10 12.09
N ALA A 176 -1.88 -4.13 11.22
CA ALA A 176 -1.71 -3.92 9.79
C ALA A 176 -0.97 -2.61 9.48
N ILE A 177 -1.40 -1.49 10.09
CA ILE A 177 -0.75 -0.17 9.94
C ILE A 177 0.67 -0.18 10.50
N ARG A 178 0.89 -0.73 11.70
CA ARG A 178 2.24 -0.80 12.29
C ARG A 178 3.19 -1.59 11.41
N ARG A 179 2.72 -2.71 10.85
CA ARG A 179 3.51 -3.57 9.96
C ARG A 179 3.77 -2.88 8.62
N GLN A 180 2.76 -2.28 7.99
CA GLN A 180 2.93 -1.43 6.80
C GLN A 180 3.98 -0.32 7.06
N LYS A 181 3.96 0.31 8.24
CA LYS A 181 4.97 1.31 8.61
C LYS A 181 6.38 0.75 8.81
N LYS A 182 6.57 -0.53 9.13
CA LYS A 182 7.90 -1.18 9.20
C LYS A 182 8.53 -1.37 7.81
N HIS A 183 7.71 -1.53 6.77
CA HIS A 183 8.19 -1.69 5.41
C HIS A 183 8.52 -0.33 4.80
N ALA A 184 9.82 -0.03 4.68
CA ALA A 184 10.29 1.24 4.13
C ALA A 184 9.82 1.46 2.68
N ASP A 185 9.61 0.39 1.93
CA ASP A 185 9.19 0.34 0.53
C ASP A 185 7.67 0.24 0.33
N TRP A 186 6.87 0.51 1.37
CA TRP A 186 5.41 0.37 1.27
C TRP A 186 4.78 1.19 0.13
N TYR A 187 5.31 2.39 -0.08
CA TYR A 187 4.92 3.31 -1.13
C TYR A 187 5.33 2.81 -2.53
N LEU A 188 6.11 1.74 -2.64
CA LEU A 188 6.47 1.12 -3.92
C LEU A 188 5.48 0.04 -4.37
N SER A 189 4.37 -0.14 -3.67
CA SER A 189 3.32 -1.08 -4.08
C SER A 189 2.87 -0.86 -5.53
N ALA A 190 2.60 -1.96 -6.24
CA ALA A 190 2.05 -1.89 -7.60
C ALA A 190 0.74 -1.10 -7.62
N VAL A 191 -0.11 -1.31 -6.62
CA VAL A 191 -1.40 -0.65 -6.47
C VAL A 191 -1.26 0.87 -6.33
N LEU A 192 -0.38 1.35 -5.46
CA LEU A 192 -0.17 2.80 -5.27
C LEU A 192 0.55 3.43 -6.48
N ARG A 193 1.44 2.68 -7.15
CA ARG A 193 2.06 3.13 -8.41
C ARG A 193 1.03 3.31 -9.51
N GLU A 194 0.13 2.34 -9.67
CA GLU A 194 -0.95 2.39 -10.64
C GLU A 194 -1.90 3.55 -10.34
N ASP A 195 -2.27 3.72 -9.07
CA ASP A 195 -3.08 4.84 -8.61
C ASP A 195 -2.44 6.20 -8.94
N CYS A 196 -1.17 6.38 -8.58
CA CYS A 196 -0.41 7.58 -8.91
C CYS A 196 -0.35 7.82 -10.43
N ALA A 197 -0.15 6.78 -11.24
CA ALA A 197 -0.11 6.90 -12.70
C ALA A 197 -1.47 7.29 -13.29
N LYS A 198 -2.57 6.67 -12.82
CA LYS A 198 -3.95 6.94 -13.26
C LYS A 198 -4.41 8.36 -12.92
N ARG A 199 -3.90 8.95 -11.84
CA ARG A 199 -4.10 10.35 -11.47
C ARG A 199 -3.19 11.33 -12.24
N GLY A 200 -2.46 10.88 -13.26
CA GLY A 200 -1.56 11.74 -14.06
C GLY A 200 -0.23 12.08 -13.35
N GLY A 201 0.12 11.32 -12.31
CA GLY A 201 1.33 11.52 -11.52
C GLY A 201 2.60 10.95 -12.15
N CYS A 202 3.71 11.14 -11.43
CA CYS A 202 5.06 10.75 -11.83
C CYS A 202 5.24 9.25 -12.12
N CYS A 203 4.41 8.37 -11.56
CA CYS A 203 4.51 6.92 -11.79
C CYS A 203 4.16 6.49 -13.22
N GLY A 204 3.35 7.29 -13.94
CA GLY A 204 3.11 7.09 -15.37
C GLY A 204 4.24 7.60 -16.27
N ARG A 205 5.30 8.17 -15.68
CA ARG A 205 6.44 8.79 -16.39
C ARG A 205 7.76 8.14 -15.97
N LYS A 206 8.80 8.35 -16.77
CA LYS A 206 10.18 7.89 -16.49
C LYS A 206 11.01 8.89 -15.65
N CYS A 207 10.36 9.83 -14.96
CA CYS A 207 11.04 10.90 -14.23
C CYS A 207 11.74 10.43 -12.93
N GLY A 208 11.40 9.26 -12.39
CA GLY A 208 12.04 8.69 -11.20
C GLY A 208 11.71 9.39 -9.88
N CYS A 209 10.79 10.36 -9.84
CA CYS A 209 10.51 11.16 -8.63
C CYS A 209 10.11 10.35 -7.39
N ARG A 210 9.56 9.14 -7.54
CA ARG A 210 9.16 8.28 -6.42
C ARG A 210 10.35 7.66 -5.68
N GLU A 211 11.47 7.44 -6.37
CA GLU A 211 12.67 6.78 -5.82
C GLU A 211 13.73 7.80 -5.38
N ARG A 212 13.57 9.07 -5.77
CA ARG A 212 14.48 10.14 -5.35
C ARG A 212 14.22 10.52 -3.90
N SER A 213 15.28 10.55 -3.10
CA SER A 213 15.24 11.19 -1.79
C SER A 213 14.83 12.65 -1.95
N ARG A 214 13.85 13.06 -1.14
CA ARG A 214 13.25 14.38 -1.16
C ARG A 214 13.83 15.33 -0.12
N ILE A 215 14.67 14.85 0.79
CA ILE A 215 15.31 15.67 1.82
C ILE A 215 16.67 16.15 1.30
N THR A 216 16.79 17.47 1.11
CA THR A 216 18.07 18.13 0.86
C THR A 216 18.39 19.05 2.04
N GLY A 217 19.36 18.70 2.88
CA GLY A 217 20.01 19.67 3.79
C GLY A 217 19.64 19.66 5.28
N GLY A 218 19.11 18.57 5.84
CA GLY A 218 19.02 18.43 7.30
C GLY A 218 17.95 17.45 7.74
N ASN A 219 18.31 16.61 8.73
CA ASN A 219 17.44 15.63 9.38
C ASN A 219 16.12 16.27 9.80
N ILE A 220 15.04 15.87 9.14
CA ILE A 220 13.77 15.80 9.85
C ILE A 220 13.65 14.36 10.27
N ASP A 221 14.15 14.09 11.47
CA ASP A 221 14.14 12.76 12.05
C ASP A 221 12.72 12.17 11.93
N GLY A 222 12.62 10.99 11.32
CA GLY A 222 11.36 10.27 11.14
C GLY A 222 10.52 10.65 9.92
N VAL A 223 10.98 11.56 9.05
CA VAL A 223 10.26 11.91 7.81
C VAL A 223 10.60 10.94 6.68
N ARG A 224 9.56 10.31 6.12
CA ARG A 224 9.67 9.50 4.91
C ARG A 224 9.94 10.43 3.74
N ASP A 225 11.11 10.27 3.13
CA ASP A 225 11.61 11.14 2.05
C ASP A 225 11.40 10.53 0.66
N GLN A 226 10.88 9.31 0.58
CA GLN A 226 10.55 8.64 -0.66
C GLN A 226 9.07 8.31 -0.66
N ASP A 227 8.35 8.84 -1.65
CA ASP A 227 6.91 8.63 -1.81
C ASP A 227 6.40 9.06 -3.19
N HIS A 228 5.18 8.67 -3.51
CA HIS A 228 4.43 9.13 -4.67
C HIS A 228 4.16 10.64 -4.65
N CYS A 229 4.10 11.22 -5.84
CA CYS A 229 3.77 12.63 -5.99
C CYS A 229 2.31 12.91 -5.60
N THR A 230 2.11 14.10 -5.05
CA THR A 230 0.84 14.81 -4.99
C THR A 230 0.84 15.91 -6.05
N THR A 231 -0.22 16.72 -6.11
CA THR A 231 -0.26 17.93 -6.95
C THR A 231 0.86 18.93 -6.64
N ALA A 232 1.43 18.90 -5.43
CA ALA A 232 2.55 19.76 -5.02
C ALA A 232 3.93 19.32 -5.51
N CYS A 233 4.03 18.22 -6.26
CA CYS A 233 5.32 17.78 -6.80
C CYS A 233 5.83 18.75 -7.88
N GLY A 234 7.01 19.32 -7.69
CA GLY A 234 7.64 20.22 -8.68
C GLY A 234 7.69 19.65 -10.10
N CYS A 235 7.99 18.36 -10.26
CA CYS A 235 7.96 17.70 -11.59
C CYS A 235 6.55 17.62 -12.19
N CYS A 236 5.51 17.43 -11.36
CA CYS A 236 4.13 17.46 -11.85
C CYS A 236 3.72 18.89 -12.26
N LEU A 237 4.07 19.89 -11.44
CA LEU A 237 3.78 21.30 -11.74
C LEU A 237 4.40 21.71 -13.09
N GLU A 238 5.67 21.39 -13.31
CA GLU A 238 6.38 21.70 -14.54
C GLU A 238 5.75 21.03 -15.77
N VAL A 239 5.48 19.72 -15.70
CA VAL A 239 4.90 18.95 -16.82
C VAL A 239 3.49 19.44 -17.18
N HIS A 240 2.72 19.88 -16.19
CA HIS A 240 1.36 20.37 -16.39
C HIS A 240 1.28 21.89 -16.61
N GLY A 241 2.43 22.60 -16.60
CA GLY A 241 2.46 24.05 -16.75
C GLY A 241 1.70 24.81 -15.65
N ILE A 242 1.63 24.24 -14.45
CA ILE A 242 0.92 24.81 -13.31
C ILE A 242 1.87 25.72 -12.54
N ASP A 243 1.45 26.96 -12.30
CA ASP A 243 2.16 27.85 -11.39
C ASP A 243 2.04 27.34 -9.95
N GLY A 244 3.19 27.18 -9.31
CA GLY A 244 3.28 26.74 -7.95
C GLY A 244 3.06 27.85 -6.93
N GLU A 245 2.89 29.14 -7.24
CA GLU A 245 2.80 30.17 -6.19
C GLU A 245 1.60 29.99 -5.24
N ASP A 246 0.39 29.87 -5.79
CA ASP A 246 -0.87 29.81 -5.04
C ASP A 246 -1.53 28.43 -5.14
N LEU A 247 -0.73 27.38 -4.94
CA LEU A 247 -1.21 26.01 -5.04
C LEU A 247 -2.08 25.61 -3.84
N GLU A 248 -3.34 25.27 -4.11
CA GLU A 248 -4.25 24.68 -3.14
C GLU A 248 -4.09 23.15 -3.06
N MET A 249 -4.37 22.58 -1.89
CA MET A 249 -4.34 21.13 -1.70
C MET A 249 -5.66 20.51 -2.14
N LYS A 250 -5.69 19.91 -3.32
CA LYS A 250 -6.86 19.20 -3.88
C LYS A 250 -6.78 17.68 -3.77
N ASP A 251 -5.58 17.15 -3.51
CA ASP A 251 -5.33 15.70 -3.52
C ASP A 251 -6.20 14.93 -2.54
N VAL A 252 -6.66 15.54 -1.45
CA VAL A 252 -7.54 14.92 -0.45
C VAL A 252 -8.98 14.86 -0.94
N ASP A 253 -9.47 15.95 -1.53
CA ASP A 253 -10.84 16.06 -2.04
C ASP A 253 -11.08 15.14 -3.26
N GLU A 254 -10.01 14.88 -4.01
CA GLU A 254 -10.03 14.00 -5.19
C GLU A 254 -9.93 12.51 -4.84
N ILE A 255 -9.74 12.14 -3.57
CA ILE A 255 -9.71 10.73 -3.16
C ILE A 255 -11.12 10.17 -3.25
N HIS A 256 -11.33 9.27 -4.20
CA HIS A 256 -12.55 8.49 -4.25
C HIS A 256 -12.45 7.30 -3.28
N PHE A 257 -12.81 7.55 -2.01
CA PHE A 257 -12.91 6.52 -0.98
C PHE A 257 -14.35 6.45 -0.47
N THR A 258 -15.01 5.34 -0.73
CA THR A 258 -16.41 5.12 -0.35
C THR A 258 -16.51 4.11 0.79
N THR A 259 -17.65 4.09 1.47
CA THR A 259 -17.96 3.04 2.46
C THR A 259 -18.30 1.70 1.79
N THR A 260 -18.53 1.70 0.47
CA THR A 260 -18.85 0.50 -0.30
C THR A 260 -17.60 -0.22 -0.80
N ASP A 261 -17.75 -1.49 -1.17
CA ASP A 261 -16.68 -2.33 -1.73
C ASP A 261 -16.39 -2.02 -3.21
N ASP A 262 -16.25 -0.74 -3.56
CA ASP A 262 -15.82 -0.39 -4.91
C ASP A 262 -14.34 -0.75 -5.13
N HIS A 263 -14.01 -1.09 -6.38
CA HIS A 263 -12.66 -1.55 -6.75
C HIS A 263 -11.55 -0.54 -6.43
N HIS A 264 -11.85 0.75 -6.37
CA HIS A 264 -10.85 1.76 -6.07
C HIS A 264 -10.61 1.87 -4.56
N THR A 265 -11.65 1.91 -3.74
CA THR A 265 -11.53 1.84 -2.27
C THR A 265 -10.76 0.61 -1.82
N LEU A 266 -11.08 -0.57 -2.37
CA LEU A 266 -10.38 -1.81 -2.05
C LEU A 266 -8.89 -1.75 -2.43
N ARG A 267 -8.55 -1.11 -3.55
CA ARG A 267 -7.15 -0.87 -3.94
C ARG A 267 -6.43 0.05 -2.95
N LEU A 268 -7.06 1.16 -2.55
CA LEU A 268 -6.49 2.07 -1.57
C LEU A 268 -6.24 1.37 -0.23
N LEU A 269 -7.18 0.54 0.25
CA LEU A 269 -6.98 -0.26 1.46
C LEU A 269 -5.77 -1.20 1.36
N LYS A 270 -5.65 -1.93 0.24
CA LYS A 270 -4.52 -2.84 -0.01
C LYS A 270 -3.18 -2.12 0.03
N GLY A 271 -3.10 -0.92 -0.55
CA GLY A 271 -1.87 -0.14 -0.63
C GLY A 271 -1.53 0.62 0.66
N TYR A 272 -2.48 1.38 1.20
CA TYR A 272 -2.24 2.30 2.32
C TYR A 272 -2.38 1.67 3.70
N ILE A 273 -3.14 0.58 3.86
CA ILE A 273 -3.42 0.01 5.18
C ILE A 273 -2.76 -1.36 5.34
N PHE A 274 -2.97 -2.26 4.38
CA PHE A 274 -2.60 -3.68 4.51
C PHE A 274 -1.30 -4.06 3.81
N TYR A 275 -0.64 -3.15 3.09
CA TYR A 275 0.64 -3.41 2.42
C TYR A 275 0.68 -4.73 1.61
N LEU A 276 -0.31 -4.95 0.73
CA LEU A 276 -0.37 -6.17 -0.08
C LEU A 276 0.42 -5.99 -1.39
N ASN A 277 1.74 -5.98 -1.25
CA ASN A 277 2.75 -5.83 -2.31
C ASN A 277 3.00 -7.12 -3.10
N GLY A 278 2.03 -7.62 -3.86
CA GLY A 278 2.32 -8.82 -4.64
C GLY A 278 1.16 -9.56 -5.28
N MET A 279 -0.08 -9.23 -4.96
CA MET A 279 -1.25 -9.96 -5.50
C MET A 279 -1.51 -9.71 -7.00
N GLU A 280 -0.69 -8.89 -7.68
CA GLU A 280 -0.67 -8.90 -9.15
C GLU A 280 0.05 -10.16 -9.61
N CYS A 281 -0.74 -11.21 -9.80
CA CYS A 281 -0.36 -12.41 -10.52
C CYS A 281 0.48 -12.00 -11.75
N LYS A 282 1.74 -12.45 -11.83
CA LYS A 282 2.63 -12.25 -12.99
C LYS A 282 2.03 -12.80 -14.32
N SER A 283 0.82 -13.35 -14.31
CA SER A 283 0.15 -13.92 -15.47
C SER A 283 -0.49 -12.90 -16.43
N THR A 284 -0.62 -11.62 -16.07
CA THR A 284 -1.27 -10.62 -16.96
C THR A 284 -0.32 -9.60 -17.59
N GLN A 285 0.94 -9.53 -17.15
CA GLN A 285 1.88 -8.50 -17.62
C GLN A 285 2.48 -8.78 -19.02
N THR A 286 2.16 -9.92 -19.63
CA THR A 286 2.58 -10.28 -21.01
C THR A 286 1.56 -9.91 -22.10
N ARG A 287 0.40 -9.32 -21.78
CA ARG A 287 -0.65 -9.07 -22.79
C ARG A 287 -1.01 -7.62 -23.11
N SER A 288 -0.49 -6.61 -22.42
CA SER A 288 -0.92 -5.20 -22.67
C SER A 288 0.08 -4.29 -23.39
N PHE A 289 1.26 -4.77 -23.79
CA PHE A 289 2.23 -3.95 -24.55
C PHE A 289 2.29 -4.21 -26.07
N ALA A 290 1.37 -5.00 -26.62
CA ALA A 290 1.41 -5.40 -28.04
C ALA A 290 0.38 -4.69 -28.95
N TYR A 291 -0.20 -3.54 -28.57
CA TYR A 291 -1.26 -2.89 -29.36
C TYR A 291 -0.99 -1.47 -29.88
N THR A 292 0.26 -1.02 -29.94
CA THR A 292 0.58 0.33 -30.45
C THR A 292 1.69 0.39 -31.50
N GLU A 293 1.95 -0.69 -32.24
CA GLU A 293 2.98 -0.69 -33.31
C GLU A 293 2.52 -1.13 -34.71
N HIS A 294 1.21 -1.08 -35.01
CA HIS A 294 0.72 -1.50 -36.35
C HIS A 294 -0.09 -0.46 -37.16
N ILE A 295 -0.06 0.83 -36.82
CA ILE A 295 -0.63 1.89 -37.68
C ILE A 295 0.41 2.98 -37.93
N ALA A 296 1.47 2.64 -38.66
CA ALA A 296 2.36 3.61 -39.30
C ALA A 296 3.13 3.01 -40.50
N ARG A 297 2.48 2.16 -41.31
CA ARG A 297 2.98 1.75 -42.63
C ARG A 297 1.80 1.35 -43.51
N SER A 298 1.08 2.33 -44.03
CA SER A 298 0.27 2.27 -45.27
C SER A 298 -0.53 3.58 -45.38
N SER A 299 0.11 4.62 -45.94
CA SER A 299 -0.46 5.76 -46.68
C SER A 299 0.68 6.72 -47.01
#